data_AF-A0A963UM05-F1
#
_entry.id   AF-A0A963UM05-F1
#
_cell.length_a   1.000
_cell.length_b   1.000
_cell.length_c   1.000
_cell.angle_alpha   90.00
_cell.angle_beta   90.00
_cell.angle_gamma   90.00
#
_symmetry.space_group_name_H-M   'P 1'
#
loop_
_entity.id
_entity.type
_entity.pdbx_description
1 polymer ?
#
loop_
_entity_poly.entity_id
_entity_poly.type
_entity_poly.pdbx_seq_one_letter_code
_entity_poly.pdbx_strand_id
1 'polypeptide(L)' 'IFAKWRPWYALMATLLFGFFQALALRPDVIKKTVGFDVPVPMLDALPYILTVIVLAGFVGRAIPPRAGGEAYVKER' A
#
# COMPACT_ATOMS: atom_id res chain seq x y z
N ILE A 1 6.64 7.75 -6.46
CA ILE A 1 6.29 8.99 -5.72
C ILE A 1 5.83 8.71 -4.28
N PHE A 2 4.81 7.87 -4.05
CA PHE A 2 4.26 7.59 -2.71
C PHE A 2 5.25 7.06 -1.66
N ALA A 3 6.25 6.28 -2.07
CA ALA A 3 7.28 5.73 -1.18
C ALA A 3 8.49 6.66 -0.94
N LYS A 4 8.38 7.97 -1.23
CA LYS A 4 9.51 8.92 -1.18
C LYS A 4 10.77 8.42 -1.89
N TRP A 5 10.58 7.72 -3.01
CA TRP A 5 11.66 7.15 -3.83
C TRP A 5 12.54 6.10 -3.13
N ARG A 6 12.09 5.55 -2.00
CA ARG A 6 12.80 4.47 -1.28
C ARG A 6 12.11 3.12 -1.51
N PRO A 7 12.82 2.10 -2.01
CA PRO A 7 12.22 0.82 -2.40
C PRO A 7 11.65 0.05 -1.21
N TRP A 8 12.24 0.20 -0.01
CA TRP A 8 11.77 -0.49 1.19
C TRP A 8 10.33 -0.13 1.57
N TYR A 9 9.95 1.15 1.47
CA TYR A 9 8.58 1.57 1.77
C TYR A 9 7.59 1.05 0.73
N ALA A 10 7.99 0.95 -0.53
CA ALA A 10 7.15 0.36 -1.57
C ALA A 10 6.92 -1.13 -1.32
N LEU A 11 7.97 -1.87 -0.94
CA LEU A 11 7.90 -3.29 -0.64
C LEU A 11 7.01 -3.57 0.59
N MET A 12 7.16 -2.80 1.66
CA MET A 12 6.29 -2.93 2.84
C MET A 12 4.83 -2.60 2.50
N ALA A 13 4.58 -1.57 1.69
CA ALA A 13 3.24 -1.20 1.28
C ALA A 13 2.56 -2.30 0.44
N THR A 14 3.26 -2.90 -0.53
CA THR A 14 2.69 -3.96 -1.36
C THR A 14 2.47 -5.26 -0.58
N LEU A 15 3.36 -5.61 0.36
CA LEU A 15 3.15 -6.74 1.26
C LEU A 15 1.93 -6.54 2.17
N LEU A 16 1.79 -5.36 2.77
CA LEU A 16 0.65 -5.06 3.63
C LEU A 16 -0.67 -5.07 2.83
N PHE A 17 -0.66 -4.52 1.63
CA PHE A 17 -1.82 -4.50 0.74
C PHE A 17 -2.25 -5.92 0.34
N GLY A 18 -1.30 -6.75 -0.09
CA GLY A 18 -1.55 -8.16 -0.42
C GLY A 18 -2.03 -8.97 0.78
N PHE A 19 -1.54 -8.67 1.98
CA PHE A 19 -2.00 -9.30 3.21
C PHE A 19 -3.47 -9.00 3.51
N PHE A 20 -3.89 -7.72 3.45
CA PHE A 20 -5.30 -7.36 3.65
C PHE A 20 -6.20 -7.95 2.56
N GLN A 21 -5.73 -8.01 1.32
CA GLN A 21 -6.49 -8.64 0.24
C GLN A 21 -6.65 -10.15 0.44
N ALA A 22 -5.62 -10.85 0.94
CA ALA A 22 -5.72 -12.26 1.30
C ALA A 22 -6.70 -12.50 2.47
N LEU A 23 -6.78 -11.57 3.42
CA LEU A 23 -7.76 -11.61 4.50
C LEU A 23 -9.19 -11.41 4.00
N ALA A 24 -9.41 -10.47 3.07
CA ALA A 24 -10.72 -10.25 2.45
C ALA A 24 -11.24 -11.49 1.69
N LEU A 25 -10.34 -12.24 1.06
CA LEU A 25 -10.65 -13.51 0.39
C LEU A 25 -10.95 -14.68 1.35
N ARG A 26 -10.73 -14.50 2.66
CA ARG A 26 -10.89 -15.54 3.70
C ARG A 26 -11.83 -15.06 4.81
N PRO A 27 -13.10 -14.71 4.49
CA PRO A 27 -14.04 -14.20 5.49
C PRO A 27 -14.31 -15.20 6.62
N ASP A 28 -14.17 -16.51 6.38
CA ASP A 28 -14.29 -17.55 7.41
C ASP A 28 -13.27 -17.41 8.54
N VAL A 29 -12.03 -17.03 8.19
CA VAL A 29 -10.95 -16.83 9.17
C VAL A 29 -11.26 -15.61 10.05
N ILE A 30 -11.79 -14.55 9.44
CA ILE A 30 -12.20 -13.33 10.14
C ILE A 30 -13.39 -13.62 11.05
N LYS A 31 -14.40 -14.34 10.56
CA LYS A 31 -15.56 -14.74 11.37
C LYS A 31 -15.16 -15.56 12.59
N LYS A 32 -14.18 -16.47 12.44
CA LYS A 32 -13.64 -17.27 13.56
C LYS A 32 -12.82 -16.45 14.56
N THR A 33 -12.11 -15.43 14.12
CA THR A 33 -11.26 -14.60 15.01
C THR A 33 -12.03 -13.48 15.70
N VAL A 34 -12.99 -12.88 15.01
CA VAL A 34 -13.72 -11.68 15.45
C VAL A 34 -15.04 -12.05 16.17
N GLY A 35 -15.57 -13.26 15.94
CA GLY A 35 -16.74 -13.78 16.67
C GLY A 35 -18.10 -13.24 16.20
N PHE A 36 -18.11 -12.34 15.21
CA PHE A 36 -19.32 -11.84 14.55
C PHE A 36 -19.18 -11.82 13.03
N ASP A 37 -20.31 -11.78 12.33
CA ASP A 37 -20.35 -11.78 10.87
C ASP A 37 -19.98 -10.39 10.34
N VAL A 38 -18.83 -10.28 9.67
CA VAL A 38 -18.37 -9.03 9.03
C VAL A 38 -18.79 -9.08 7.56
N PRO A 39 -19.55 -8.09 7.06
CA PRO A 39 -19.91 -8.04 5.65
C PRO A 39 -18.68 -8.03 4.75
N VAL A 40 -18.66 -8.89 3.73
CA VAL A 40 -17.57 -8.96 2.74
C VAL A 40 -17.23 -7.59 2.12
N PRO A 41 -18.18 -6.70 1.78
CA PRO A 41 -17.87 -5.38 1.25
C PRO A 41 -17.02 -4.51 2.19
N MET A 42 -17.16 -4.69 3.51
CA MET A 42 -16.35 -3.99 4.51
C MET A 42 -14.90 -4.50 4.49
N LEU A 43 -14.72 -5.81 4.30
CA LEU A 43 -13.41 -6.44 4.21
C LEU A 43 -12.69 -6.06 2.92
N ASP A 44 -13.42 -6.01 1.81
CA ASP A 44 -12.90 -5.55 0.51
C ASP A 44 -12.48 -4.07 0.55
N ALA A 45 -13.06 -3.27 1.46
CA ALA A 45 -12.68 -1.88 1.66
C ALA A 45 -11.37 -1.69 2.46
N LEU A 46 -10.91 -2.69 3.23
CA LEU A 46 -9.72 -2.58 4.10
C LEU A 46 -8.45 -2.11 3.36
N PRO A 47 -8.11 -2.63 2.16
CA PRO A 47 -6.92 -2.17 1.44
C PRO A 47 -7.01 -0.70 1.04
N TYR A 48 -8.21 -0.19 0.75
CA TYR A 48 -8.43 1.21 0.39
C TYR A 48 -8.44 2.13 1.61
N ILE A 49 -9.01 1.69 2.73
CA ILE A 49 -8.92 2.44 3.99
C ILE A 49 -7.46 2.59 4.41
N LEU A 50 -6.67 1.52 4.26
CA LEU A 50 -5.24 1.54 4.49
C LEU A 50 -4.55 2.59 3.61
N THR A 51 -4.82 2.63 2.29
CA THR A 51 -4.19 3.63 1.42
C THR A 51 -4.54 5.04 1.85
N VAL A 52 -5.79 5.33 2.22
CA VAL A 52 -6.19 6.64 2.75
C VAL A 52 -5.38 7.01 4.00
N ILE A 53 -5.23 6.09 4.96
CA ILE A 53 -4.41 6.31 6.16
C ILE A 53 -2.95 6.58 5.80
N VAL A 54 -2.38 5.81 4.87
CA VAL A 54 -0.99 5.99 4.43
C VAL A 54 -0.81 7.35 3.77
N LEU A 55 -1.72 7.75 2.89
CA LEU A 55 -1.69 9.04 2.20
C LEU A 55 -1.85 10.20 3.19
N ALA A 56 -2.84 10.13 4.07
CA ALA A 56 -3.13 11.20 5.03
C ALA A 56 -2.07 11.30 6.15
N GLY A 57 -1.56 10.17 6.63
CA GLY A 57 -0.68 10.11 7.79
C GLY A 57 0.82 10.06 7.49
N PHE A 58 1.24 9.45 6.37
CA PHE A 58 2.64 9.10 6.14
C PHE A 58 3.24 9.68 4.86
N VAL A 59 2.43 10.12 3.90
CA VAL A 59 2.91 10.77 2.68
C VAL A 59 3.23 12.24 2.97
N GLY A 60 4.38 12.47 3.61
CA GLY A 60 5.03 13.79 3.65
C GLY A 60 5.68 14.16 2.31
N ARG A 61 6.50 15.22 2.28
CA ARG A 61 7.19 15.64 1.05
C ARG A 61 8.05 14.51 0.45
N ALA A 62 7.86 14.25 -0.85
CA ALA A 62 8.72 13.36 -1.63
C ALA A 62 9.72 14.21 -2.43
N ILE A 63 11.02 14.04 -2.13
CA ILE A 63 12.09 14.70 -2.89
C ILE A 63 12.44 13.78 -4.07
N PRO A 64 12.29 14.24 -5.33
CA PRO A 64 12.66 13.44 -6.48
C PRO A 64 14.18 13.25 -6.58
N PRO A 65 14.66 12.12 -7.14
CA PRO A 65 16.07 11.88 -7.37
C PRO A 65 16.59 12.87 -8.41
N ARG A 66 17.83 13.32 -8.22
CA ARG A 66 18.49 14.32 -9.10
C ARG A 66 18.53 13.87 -10.57
N ALA A 67 18.74 12.58 -10.82
CA ALA A 67 18.77 12.00 -12.16
C ALA A 67 17.40 11.88 -12.85
N GLY A 68 16.29 12.21 -12.18
CA GLY A 68 14.94 12.10 -12.77
C GLY A 68 14.61 13.16 -13.83
N GLY A 69 15.42 14.21 -13.95
CA GLY A 69 15.21 15.31 -14.90
C GLY A 69 16.39 15.61 -15.82
N GLU A 70 17.49 14.86 -15.72
CA GLU A 70 18.66 15.02 -16.59
C GLU A 70 18.47 14.18 -17.85
N ALA A 71 18.59 14.82 -19.02
CA ALA A 71 18.49 14.12 -20.30
C ALA A 71 19.66 13.14 -20.47
N TYR A 72 19.36 11.90 -20.86
CA TYR A 72 20.39 10.88 -21.10
C TYR A 72 21.29 11.29 -22.26
N VAL A 73 22.59 11.44 -21.99
CA VAL A 73 23.62 11.66 -23.03
C VAL A 73 24.27 10.33 -23.35
N LYS A 74 24.16 9.88 -24.60
CA LYS A 74 24.76 8.63 -25.07
C LYS A 74 26.26 8.84 -25.29
N GLU A 75 27.10 8.05 -24.63
CA GLU A 75 28.54 8.01 -24.95
C GLU A 75 28.76 7.54 -26.39
N ARG A 76 29.69 8.20 -27.10
CA ARG A 76 29.98 7.98 -28.52
C ARG A 76 31.05 6.93 -28.72
#